data_AF-A0A7W1RHJ5-F1
#
_entry.id   AF-A0A7W1RHJ5-F1
#
_cell.length_a   1.000
_cell.length_b   1.000
_cell.length_c   1.000
_cell.angle_alpha   90.00
_cell.angle_beta   90.00
_cell.angle_gamma   90.00
#
_symmetry.space_group_name_H-M   'P 1'
#
loop_
_entity.id
_entity.type
_entity.pdbx_description
1 polymer ?
#
loop_
_entity_poly.entity_id
_entity_poly.type
_entity_poly.pdbx_seq_one_letter_code
_entity_poly.pdbx_strand_id
1 'polypeptide(L)'
;MLGYFDPDFSELGFHERLMHASHEELYNTIRHELAHYMIFINYGPYIQPHGAIFKTFCLEMGWGEDVFSATTCLDDNMNMGVVQENIVLRKVQKLMALATSNNENESEQAMIKAQQLLLKHNIDSNYADNDNEEKVFLKRILKQKNENAKMRSIAAKLKTFFVNTVYNKTKENIYLEVVGTAVNVEIAEYVAAVLQTDLDRLWELAKEQYTHLKGMVAKNSFFLGIATGYCNKINSLKKGYESDLANSLMVIEKKLMAANDMVYPRLSKSKSNGSYCHESSLLGQQAGRQLNINPALNKSSKNSGAYLTYTN
;
A
#
# COMPACT_ATOMS: atom_id res chain seq x y z
N MET A 1 -20.02 1.67 9.08
CA MET A 1 -19.69 0.23 9.23
C MET A 1 -18.68 0.09 10.37
N LEU A 2 -19.03 -0.62 11.45
CA LEU A 2 -18.18 -0.76 12.65
C LEU A 2 -17.26 -1.98 12.60
N GLY A 3 -17.64 -3.04 11.88
CA GLY A 3 -16.82 -4.20 11.61
C GLY A 3 -16.99 -4.69 10.19
N TYR A 4 -16.10 -5.57 9.73
CA TYR A 4 -16.27 -6.33 8.50
C TYR A 4 -15.57 -7.68 8.56
N PHE A 5 -16.05 -8.60 7.73
CA PHE A 5 -15.35 -9.82 7.35
C PHE A 5 -14.92 -9.77 5.88
N ASP A 6 -13.63 -10.02 5.61
CA ASP A 6 -13.07 -10.13 4.26
C ASP A 6 -12.80 -11.61 3.91
N PRO A 7 -13.59 -12.21 2.99
CA PRO A 7 -13.46 -13.62 2.63
C PRO A 7 -12.20 -13.95 1.82
N ASP A 8 -11.62 -12.97 1.10
CA ASP A 8 -10.42 -13.20 0.29
C ASP A 8 -9.20 -13.47 1.17
N PHE A 9 -9.16 -12.84 2.35
CA PHE A 9 -8.06 -12.90 3.30
C PHE A 9 -8.40 -13.66 4.59
N SER A 10 -9.66 -14.01 4.80
CA SER A 10 -10.16 -14.57 6.06
C SER A 10 -9.86 -13.64 7.26
N GLU A 11 -10.09 -12.35 7.06
CA GLU A 11 -9.77 -11.29 8.02
C GLU A 11 -11.04 -10.68 8.62
N LEU A 12 -10.97 -10.34 9.91
CA LEU A 12 -11.97 -9.53 10.59
C LEU A 12 -11.37 -8.15 10.84
N GLY A 13 -12.05 -7.10 10.40
CA GLY A 13 -11.67 -5.72 10.65
C GLY A 13 -12.66 -5.04 11.58
N PHE A 14 -12.16 -4.19 12.46
CA PHE A 14 -12.96 -3.45 13.43
C PHE A 14 -12.55 -1.98 13.39
N HIS A 15 -13.54 -1.09 13.34
CA HIS A 15 -13.30 0.35 13.36
C HIS A 15 -12.78 0.76 14.74
N GLU A 16 -11.76 1.62 14.79
CA GLU A 16 -11.07 2.03 16.02
C GLU A 16 -12.03 2.53 17.13
N ARG A 17 -13.10 3.23 16.74
CA ARG A 17 -14.14 3.70 17.68
C ARG A 17 -14.72 2.60 18.57
N LEU A 18 -14.74 1.34 18.12
CA LEU A 18 -15.17 0.21 18.93
C LEU A 18 -14.30 -0.02 20.17
N MET A 19 -13.04 0.43 20.16
CA MET A 19 -12.15 0.36 21.33
C MET A 19 -12.60 1.31 22.46
N HIS A 20 -13.50 2.25 22.16
CA HIS A 20 -14.10 3.16 23.13
C HIS A 20 -15.60 2.89 23.36
N ALA A 21 -16.15 1.88 22.68
CA ALA A 21 -17.55 1.49 22.81
C ALA A 21 -17.79 0.71 24.12
N SER A 22 -19.05 0.43 24.42
CA SER A 22 -19.38 -0.47 25.53
C SER A 22 -18.87 -1.88 25.24
N HIS A 23 -18.56 -2.66 26.29
CA HIS A 23 -18.16 -4.06 26.13
C HIS A 23 -19.20 -4.89 25.37
N GLU A 24 -20.49 -4.59 25.61
CA GLU A 24 -21.60 -5.25 24.92
C GLU A 24 -21.58 -4.98 23.42
N GLU A 25 -21.46 -3.71 23.00
CA GLU A 25 -21.39 -3.31 21.60
C GLU A 25 -20.17 -3.89 20.88
N LEU A 26 -19.01 -3.88 21.54
CA LEU A 26 -17.78 -4.48 21.02
C LEU A 26 -17.96 -5.99 20.82
N TYR A 27 -18.43 -6.71 21.83
CA TYR A 27 -18.61 -8.16 21.74
C TYR A 27 -19.67 -8.55 20.72
N ASN A 28 -20.76 -7.80 20.62
CA ASN A 28 -21.79 -8.07 19.63
C ASN A 28 -21.29 -7.84 18.20
N THR A 29 -20.50 -6.79 17.98
CA THR A 29 -19.86 -6.56 16.68
C THR A 29 -18.87 -7.66 16.33
N ILE A 30 -18.04 -8.11 17.29
CA ILE A 30 -17.12 -9.24 17.08
C ILE A 30 -17.88 -10.53 16.73
N ARG A 31 -18.95 -10.85 17.47
CA ARG A 31 -19.79 -12.03 17.22
C ARG A 31 -20.43 -11.97 15.83
N HIS A 32 -20.90 -10.79 15.42
CA HIS A 32 -21.49 -10.57 14.11
C HIS A 32 -20.51 -10.90 12.98
N GLU A 33 -19.32 -10.31 13.01
CA GLU A 33 -18.31 -10.55 11.96
C GLU A 33 -17.76 -11.98 12.02
N LEU A 34 -17.64 -12.56 13.22
CA LEU A 34 -17.28 -13.97 13.40
C LEU A 34 -18.34 -14.91 12.81
N ALA A 35 -19.63 -14.57 12.91
CA ALA A 35 -20.70 -15.34 12.28
C ALA A 35 -20.52 -15.39 10.76
N HIS A 36 -20.26 -14.24 10.13
CA HIS A 36 -19.96 -14.18 8.68
C HIS A 36 -18.78 -15.08 8.32
N TYR A 37 -17.69 -15.03 9.11
CA TYR A 37 -16.54 -15.89 8.89
C TYR A 37 -16.87 -17.38 8.99
N MET A 38 -17.57 -17.80 10.05
CA MET A 38 -17.91 -19.20 10.28
C MET A 38 -18.84 -19.75 9.19
N ILE A 39 -19.81 -18.96 8.75
CA ILE A 39 -20.72 -19.33 7.67
C ILE A 39 -19.96 -19.46 6.35
N PHE A 40 -19.05 -18.52 6.06
CA PHE A 40 -18.22 -18.60 4.87
C PHE A 40 -17.34 -19.87 4.86
N ILE A 41 -16.75 -20.25 5.99
CA ILE A 41 -15.95 -21.47 6.09
C ILE A 41 -16.81 -22.73 5.89
N ASN A 42 -18.03 -22.77 6.45
CA ASN A 42 -18.89 -23.94 6.40
C ASN A 42 -19.63 -24.12 5.08
N TYR A 43 -20.03 -23.01 4.43
CA TYR A 43 -20.94 -23.03 3.29
C TYR A 43 -20.39 -22.34 2.03
N GLY A 44 -19.28 -21.63 2.12
CA GLY A 44 -18.67 -20.91 1.01
C GLY A 44 -19.34 -19.57 0.66
N PRO A 45 -19.01 -18.97 -0.49
CA PRO A 45 -19.39 -17.60 -0.84
C PRO A 45 -20.85 -17.43 -1.31
N TYR A 46 -21.61 -18.52 -1.41
CA TYR A 46 -22.95 -18.52 -2.02
C TYR A 46 -24.07 -18.20 -1.03
N ILE A 47 -23.75 -18.03 0.25
CA ILE A 47 -24.75 -17.73 1.29
C ILE A 47 -25.04 -16.24 1.30
N GLN A 48 -26.34 -15.91 1.29
CA GLN A 48 -26.80 -14.54 1.43
C GLN A 48 -26.36 -13.97 2.80
N PRO A 49 -25.72 -12.79 2.82
CA PRO A 49 -25.44 -12.08 4.07
C PRO A 49 -26.73 -11.89 4.86
N HIS A 50 -26.67 -12.16 6.17
CA HIS A 50 -27.80 -11.98 7.10
C HIS A 50 -29.07 -12.78 6.75
N GLY A 51 -28.96 -13.80 5.89
CA GLY A 51 -30.07 -14.67 5.51
C GLY A 51 -30.49 -15.66 6.61
N ALA A 52 -31.42 -16.56 6.27
CA ALA A 52 -31.94 -17.55 7.21
C ALA A 52 -30.83 -18.40 7.86
N ILE A 53 -29.85 -18.84 7.07
CA ILE A 53 -28.70 -19.63 7.56
C ILE A 53 -27.89 -18.83 8.59
N PHE A 54 -27.68 -17.53 8.35
CA PHE A 54 -26.96 -16.66 9.27
C PHE A 54 -27.71 -16.48 10.59
N LYS A 55 -29.01 -16.21 10.52
CA LYS A 55 -29.85 -16.07 11.70
C LYS A 55 -29.92 -17.36 12.50
N THR A 56 -30.12 -18.50 11.84
CA THR A 56 -30.12 -19.82 12.49
C THR A 56 -28.79 -20.08 13.19
N PHE A 57 -27.65 -19.83 12.53
CA PHE A 57 -26.33 -19.96 13.14
C PHE A 57 -26.19 -19.09 14.39
N CYS A 58 -26.61 -17.82 14.34
CA CYS A 58 -26.55 -16.93 15.50
C CYS A 58 -27.41 -17.44 16.65
N LEU A 59 -28.63 -17.91 16.37
CA LEU A 59 -29.52 -18.48 17.38
C LEU A 59 -28.97 -19.78 18.00
N GLU A 60 -28.35 -20.65 17.20
CA GLU A 60 -27.67 -21.87 17.66
C GLU A 60 -26.50 -21.55 18.60
N MET A 61 -25.80 -20.44 18.35
CA MET A 61 -24.72 -19.93 19.21
C MET A 61 -25.24 -19.16 20.45
N GLY A 62 -26.56 -19.04 20.62
CA GLY A 62 -27.17 -18.29 21.71
C GLY A 62 -27.05 -16.77 21.57
N TRP A 63 -26.84 -16.26 20.35
CA TRP A 63 -26.71 -14.83 20.07
C TRP A 63 -28.06 -14.22 19.68
N GLY A 64 -28.37 -13.10 20.32
CA GLY A 64 -29.65 -12.40 20.16
C GLY A 64 -29.72 -11.49 18.93
N GLU A 65 -30.83 -10.76 18.85
CA GLU A 65 -31.11 -9.81 17.77
C GLU A 65 -30.10 -8.65 17.71
N ASP A 66 -29.52 -8.32 18.84
CA ASP A 66 -28.39 -7.40 18.99
C ASP A 66 -27.16 -7.82 18.18
N VAL A 67 -26.99 -9.12 17.89
CA VAL A 67 -25.91 -9.64 17.05
C VAL A 67 -26.37 -9.81 15.60
N PHE A 68 -27.53 -10.41 15.34
CA PHE A 68 -27.90 -10.75 13.95
C PHE A 68 -28.70 -9.67 13.20
N SER A 69 -29.16 -8.61 13.89
CA SER A 69 -29.77 -7.48 13.21
C SER A 69 -28.71 -6.65 12.49
N ALA A 70 -28.98 -6.22 11.25
CA ALA A 70 -28.07 -5.41 10.44
C ALA A 70 -27.98 -3.94 10.92
N THR A 71 -28.39 -3.65 12.15
CA THR A 71 -28.76 -2.31 12.63
C THR A 71 -27.60 -1.51 13.20
N THR A 72 -26.37 -2.04 13.26
CA THR A 72 -25.16 -1.29 13.63
C THR A 72 -24.65 -0.39 12.48
N CYS A 73 -25.55 0.38 11.89
CA CYS A 73 -25.25 1.56 11.09
C CYS A 73 -25.50 2.78 11.98
N LEU A 74 -24.43 3.38 12.52
CA LEU A 74 -24.54 4.66 13.20
C LEU A 74 -24.99 5.74 12.21
N ASP A 75 -25.83 6.66 12.71
CA ASP A 75 -26.22 7.90 12.07
C ASP A 75 -24.99 8.65 11.52
N ASP A 76 -25.06 9.09 10.25
CA ASP A 76 -24.04 9.86 9.52
C ASP A 76 -23.69 11.23 10.14
N ASN A 77 -24.26 11.55 11.30
CA ASN A 77 -24.11 12.85 11.97
C ASN A 77 -23.03 12.83 13.04
N MET A 78 -21.79 12.53 12.66
CA MET A 78 -20.63 13.07 13.38
C MET A 78 -19.36 12.80 12.59
N ASN A 79 -18.93 13.85 11.87
CA ASN A 79 -17.62 14.03 11.25
C ASN A 79 -16.84 12.71 11.15
N MET A 80 -17.01 12.01 10.02
CA MET A 80 -15.87 11.37 9.39
C MET A 80 -14.72 12.35 9.56
N GLY A 81 -13.75 12.00 10.40
CA GLY A 81 -12.53 12.75 10.48
C GLY A 81 -11.98 12.71 9.08
N VAL A 82 -12.32 13.72 8.30
CA VAL A 82 -11.67 14.08 7.05
C VAL A 82 -10.23 13.92 7.41
N VAL A 83 -9.57 12.89 6.86
CA VAL A 83 -8.12 12.72 6.99
C VAL A 83 -7.60 14.10 6.70
N GLN A 84 -7.20 14.81 7.74
CA GLN A 84 -7.03 16.25 7.63
C GLN A 84 -5.88 16.39 6.65
N GLU A 85 -6.23 16.76 5.42
CA GLU A 85 -5.45 16.37 4.26
C GLU A 85 -4.04 16.84 4.49
N ASN A 86 -3.13 15.89 4.75
CA ASN A 86 -1.93 16.24 5.47
C ASN A 86 -1.14 17.22 4.59
N ILE A 87 -0.82 18.40 5.11
CA ILE A 87 -0.14 19.45 4.35
C ILE A 87 1.15 18.90 3.73
N VAL A 88 1.81 17.94 4.39
CA VAL A 88 2.97 17.22 3.87
C VAL A 88 2.59 16.35 2.68
N LEU A 89 1.52 15.56 2.75
CA LEU A 89 1.02 14.77 1.61
C LEU A 89 0.84 15.67 0.36
N ARG A 90 0.11 16.78 0.50
CA ARG A 90 -0.11 17.73 -0.61
C ARG A 90 1.20 18.31 -1.13
N LYS A 91 2.13 18.70 -0.25
CA LYS A 91 3.43 19.27 -0.64
C LYS A 91 4.29 18.24 -1.37
N VAL A 92 4.34 16.99 -0.89
CA VAL A 92 5.07 15.90 -1.53
C VAL A 92 4.43 15.59 -2.89
N GLN A 93 3.10 15.49 -2.98
CA GLN A 93 2.38 15.30 -4.26
C GLN A 93 2.66 16.43 -5.25
N LYS A 94 2.64 17.70 -4.80
CA LYS A 94 2.97 18.87 -5.63
C LYS A 94 4.43 18.87 -6.07
N LEU A 95 5.38 18.53 -5.21
CA LEU A 95 6.79 18.42 -5.57
C LEU A 95 7.01 17.28 -6.57
N MET A 96 6.36 16.14 -6.38
CA MET A 96 6.38 15.04 -7.35
C MET A 96 5.75 15.46 -8.69
N ALA A 97 4.70 16.30 -8.68
CA ALA A 97 4.13 16.86 -9.89
C ALA A 97 5.01 17.92 -10.57
N LEU A 98 5.75 18.72 -9.81
CA LEU A 98 6.75 19.64 -10.38
C LEU A 98 7.95 18.89 -10.98
N ALA A 99 8.20 17.68 -10.51
CA ALA A 99 9.22 16.81 -11.07
C ALA A 99 8.94 16.36 -12.53
N THR A 100 7.82 16.80 -13.13
CA THR A 100 7.46 16.55 -14.53
C THR A 100 7.95 17.64 -15.50
N SER A 101 8.67 18.66 -15.05
CA SER A 101 9.10 19.75 -15.93
C SER A 101 10.09 19.26 -17.00
N ASN A 102 10.14 19.92 -18.16
CA ASN A 102 11.08 19.62 -19.26
C ASN A 102 12.55 19.89 -18.88
N ASN A 103 12.82 20.33 -17.66
CA ASN A 103 14.14 20.60 -17.14
C ASN A 103 14.58 19.46 -16.22
N GLU A 104 15.48 18.60 -16.71
CA GLU A 104 15.99 17.43 -15.97
C GLU A 104 16.53 17.81 -14.58
N ASN A 105 17.18 18.97 -14.46
CA ASN A 105 17.74 19.46 -13.20
C ASN A 105 16.64 19.85 -12.19
N GLU A 106 15.60 20.54 -12.65
CA GLU A 106 14.47 20.93 -11.79
C GLU A 106 13.69 19.70 -11.31
N SER A 107 13.56 18.72 -12.21
CA SER A 107 12.86 17.47 -11.93
C SER A 107 13.58 16.60 -10.90
N GLU A 108 14.90 16.51 -11.00
CA GLU A 108 15.72 15.83 -9.99
C GLU A 108 15.68 16.55 -8.63
N GLN A 109 15.78 17.88 -8.62
CA GLN A 109 15.71 18.67 -7.39
C GLN A 109 14.36 18.55 -6.68
N ALA A 110 13.26 18.52 -7.43
CA ALA A 110 11.92 18.37 -6.88
C ALA A 110 11.72 17.00 -6.19
N MET A 111 12.26 15.93 -6.78
CA MET A 111 12.23 14.59 -6.19
C MET A 111 13.07 14.50 -4.90
N ILE A 112 14.28 15.03 -4.91
CA ILE A 112 15.14 15.08 -3.71
C ILE A 112 14.44 15.85 -2.60
N LYS A 113 13.83 16.99 -2.93
CA LYS A 113 13.09 17.82 -1.97
C LYS A 113 11.86 17.12 -1.41
N ALA A 114 11.15 16.33 -2.22
CA ALA A 114 10.03 15.52 -1.75
C ALA A 114 10.49 14.46 -0.72
N GLN A 115 11.62 13.79 -0.99
CA GLN A 115 12.20 12.82 -0.06
C GLN A 115 12.71 13.48 1.23
N GLN A 116 13.40 14.61 1.13
CA GLN A 116 13.86 15.38 2.29
C GLN A 116 12.69 15.88 3.14
N LEU A 117 11.61 16.35 2.51
CA LEU A 117 10.41 16.80 3.21
C LEU A 117 9.75 15.65 3.96
N LEU A 118 9.67 14.46 3.34
CA LEU A 118 9.11 13.27 3.98
C LEU A 118 9.98 12.78 5.13
N LEU A 119 11.29 12.76 4.95
CA LEU A 119 12.25 12.42 6.01
C LEU A 119 12.11 13.39 7.18
N LYS A 120 12.12 14.69 6.93
CA LYS A 120 11.94 15.72 7.96
C LYS A 120 10.62 15.52 8.71
N HIS A 121 9.51 15.30 8.00
CA HIS A 121 8.22 15.04 8.64
C HIS A 121 8.26 13.81 9.56
N ASN A 122 8.89 12.71 9.13
CA ASN A 122 9.00 11.50 9.95
C ASN A 122 9.90 11.74 11.18
N ILE A 123 10.95 12.56 11.05
CA ILE A 123 11.80 12.96 12.18
C ILE A 123 11.00 13.82 13.17
N ASP A 124 10.33 14.86 12.68
CA ASP A 124 9.54 15.77 13.51
C ASP A 124 8.40 15.03 14.24
N SER A 125 7.74 14.08 13.55
CA SER A 125 6.69 13.24 14.15
C SER A 125 7.25 12.34 15.25
N ASN A 126 8.43 11.74 15.05
CA ASN A 126 9.09 10.92 16.06
C ASN A 126 9.43 11.69 17.35
N TYR A 127 9.75 12.98 17.25
CA TYR A 127 10.04 13.82 18.42
C TYR A 127 8.77 14.29 19.15
N ALA A 128 7.63 14.36 18.45
CA ALA A 128 6.36 14.80 19.01
C ALA A 128 5.60 13.68 19.76
N ASP A 129 5.78 12.41 19.36
CA ASP A 129 4.98 11.26 19.82
C ASP A 129 5.50 10.57 21.12
N ASN A 130 6.11 11.30 22.06
CA ASN A 130 6.56 10.68 23.32
C ASN A 130 5.41 10.15 24.22
N ASP A 131 4.15 10.52 23.96
CA ASP A 131 2.97 10.15 24.78
C ASP A 131 1.85 9.40 24.03
N ASN A 132 1.91 9.24 22.71
CA ASN A 132 0.88 8.53 21.92
C ASN A 132 1.40 7.19 21.38
N GLU A 133 0.60 6.12 21.50
CA GLU A 133 0.88 4.85 20.83
C GLU A 133 0.90 5.07 19.30
N GLU A 134 2.07 4.85 18.69
CA GLU A 134 2.30 5.09 17.26
C GLU A 134 1.44 4.14 16.42
N LYS A 135 0.42 4.69 15.74
CA LYS A 135 -0.51 3.92 14.91
C LYS A 135 0.18 3.41 13.63
N VAL A 136 -0.01 2.11 13.35
CA VAL A 136 0.46 1.45 12.14
C VAL A 136 -0.68 1.31 11.13
N PHE A 137 -0.43 1.69 9.88
CA PHE A 137 -1.38 1.61 8.79
C PHE A 137 -0.91 0.58 7.77
N LEU A 138 -1.87 -0.19 7.25
CA LEU A 138 -1.69 -1.15 6.16
C LEU A 138 -2.59 -0.75 5.00
N LYS A 139 -2.06 -0.78 3.77
CA LYS A 139 -2.87 -0.61 2.55
C LYS A 139 -2.47 -1.61 1.47
N ARG A 140 -3.46 -2.19 0.82
CA ARG A 140 -3.30 -3.06 -0.36
C ARG A 140 -3.28 -2.17 -1.60
N ILE A 141 -2.12 -1.99 -2.21
CA ILE A 141 -1.93 -0.96 -3.25
C ILE A 141 -1.82 -1.52 -4.67
N LEU A 142 -1.55 -2.82 -4.83
CA LEU A 142 -1.55 -3.50 -6.13
C LEU A 142 -2.19 -4.87 -6.01
N LYS A 143 -2.93 -5.31 -7.03
CA LYS A 143 -3.50 -6.65 -7.18
C LYS A 143 -3.10 -7.22 -8.53
N GLN A 144 -2.56 -8.44 -8.56
CA GLN A 144 -2.21 -9.16 -9.79
C GLN A 144 -2.50 -10.64 -9.63
N LYS A 145 -2.70 -11.36 -10.75
CA LYS A 145 -2.86 -12.82 -10.72
C LYS A 145 -1.59 -13.53 -10.25
N ASN A 146 -0.43 -13.05 -10.68
CA ASN A 146 0.88 -13.60 -10.33
C ASN A 146 1.89 -12.48 -10.11
N GLU A 147 2.89 -12.75 -9.29
CA GLU A 147 4.02 -11.85 -9.08
C GLU A 147 4.81 -11.69 -10.40
N ASN A 148 5.20 -10.46 -10.73
CA ASN A 148 6.05 -10.20 -11.90
C ASN A 148 7.14 -9.16 -11.60
N ALA A 149 8.06 -9.00 -12.55
CA ALA A 149 9.18 -8.07 -12.43
C ALA A 149 8.74 -6.61 -12.27
N LYS A 150 7.60 -6.21 -12.84
CA LYS A 150 7.06 -4.85 -12.67
C LYS A 150 6.65 -4.61 -11.23
N MET A 151 5.89 -5.54 -10.64
CA MET A 151 5.46 -5.49 -9.24
C MET A 151 6.66 -5.47 -8.29
N ARG A 152 7.68 -6.31 -8.56
CA ARG A 152 8.97 -6.29 -7.82
C ARG A 152 9.71 -4.97 -7.93
N SER A 153 9.74 -4.40 -9.12
CA SER A 153 10.38 -3.12 -9.37
C SER A 153 9.69 -2.00 -8.59
N ILE A 154 8.36 -1.99 -8.58
CA ILE A 154 7.57 -1.02 -7.79
C ILE A 154 7.85 -1.22 -6.30
N ALA A 155 7.72 -2.43 -5.77
CA ALA A 155 7.96 -2.71 -4.35
C ALA A 155 9.35 -2.27 -3.88
N ALA A 156 10.40 -2.53 -4.66
CA ALA A 156 11.76 -2.11 -4.34
C ALA A 156 11.88 -0.58 -4.22
N LYS A 157 11.22 0.17 -5.10
CA LYS A 157 11.23 1.64 -5.09
C LYS A 157 10.39 2.23 -3.96
N LEU A 158 9.25 1.62 -3.62
CA LEU A 158 8.38 2.11 -2.54
C LEU A 158 9.08 2.12 -1.18
N LYS A 159 10.03 1.21 -0.93
CA LYS A 159 10.86 1.22 0.29
C LYS A 159 11.62 2.53 0.51
N THR A 160 11.85 3.31 -0.54
CA THR A 160 12.50 4.64 -0.44
C THR A 160 11.58 5.72 0.16
N PHE A 161 10.29 5.42 0.34
CA PHE A 161 9.27 6.30 0.92
C PHE A 161 8.89 5.89 2.36
N PHE A 162 9.82 5.25 3.08
CA PHE A 162 9.66 4.90 4.50
C PHE A 162 8.42 4.02 4.78
N VAL A 163 8.16 3.07 3.87
CA VAL A 163 7.16 2.00 4.02
C VAL A 163 7.82 0.63 3.87
N ASN A 164 7.27 -0.36 4.57
CA ASN A 164 7.57 -1.75 4.32
C ASN A 164 6.62 -2.31 3.26
N THR A 165 7.12 -3.19 2.41
CA THR A 165 6.35 -3.80 1.32
C THR A 165 6.27 -5.30 1.53
N VAL A 166 5.06 -5.85 1.58
CA VAL A 166 4.79 -7.27 1.78
C VAL A 166 3.98 -7.80 0.61
N TYR A 167 4.29 -9.03 0.17
CA TYR A 167 3.47 -9.74 -0.80
C TYR A 167 2.52 -10.66 -0.07
N ASN A 168 1.22 -10.39 -0.19
CA ASN A 168 0.18 -11.24 0.37
C ASN A 168 -0.48 -12.04 -0.74
N LYS A 169 -0.43 -13.37 -0.65
CA LYS A 169 -0.90 -14.27 -1.69
C LYS A 169 -2.17 -14.96 -1.23
N THR A 170 -3.26 -14.72 -1.93
CA THR A 170 -4.51 -15.46 -1.78
C THR A 170 -4.56 -16.62 -2.79
N LYS A 171 -5.66 -17.37 -2.82
CA LYS A 171 -5.85 -18.48 -3.77
C LYS A 171 -5.77 -18.02 -5.23
N GLU A 172 -6.23 -16.82 -5.53
CA GLU A 172 -6.39 -16.33 -6.90
C GLU A 172 -5.41 -15.24 -7.28
N ASN A 173 -4.99 -14.42 -6.31
CA ASN A 173 -4.27 -13.19 -6.57
C ASN A 173 -3.11 -13.01 -5.59
N ILE A 174 -2.15 -12.19 -6.01
CA ILE A 174 -1.12 -11.62 -5.16
C ILE A 174 -1.36 -10.13 -5.02
N TYR A 175 -1.21 -9.65 -3.80
CA TYR A 175 -1.36 -8.26 -3.42
C TYR A 175 -0.01 -7.70 -2.98
N LEU A 176 0.28 -6.46 -3.36
CA LEU A 176 1.36 -5.69 -2.76
C LEU A 176 0.75 -4.86 -1.64
N GLU A 177 1.13 -5.17 -0.41
CA GLU A 177 0.68 -4.48 0.79
C GLU A 177 1.81 -3.57 1.27
N VAL A 178 1.46 -2.36 1.69
CA VAL A 178 2.39 -1.40 2.28
C VAL A 178 2.03 -1.15 3.73
N VAL A 179 3.05 -1.14 4.59
CA VAL A 179 2.92 -0.88 6.03
C VAL A 179 3.76 0.33 6.41
N GLY A 180 3.20 1.26 7.19
CA GLY A 180 3.90 2.44 7.67
C GLY A 180 2.97 3.43 8.38
N THR A 181 3.41 4.68 8.49
CA THR A 181 2.55 5.77 8.99
C THR A 181 1.47 6.12 7.96
N ALA A 182 0.38 6.75 8.40
CA ALA A 182 -0.72 7.17 7.51
C ALA A 182 -0.20 7.96 6.30
N VAL A 183 0.70 8.92 6.53
CA VAL A 183 1.26 9.77 5.47
C VAL A 183 2.13 8.97 4.51
N ASN A 184 3.01 8.10 5.03
CA ASN A 184 3.92 7.32 4.19
C ASN A 184 3.14 6.33 3.31
N VAL A 185 2.09 5.70 3.85
CA VAL A 185 1.22 4.76 3.13
C VAL A 185 0.47 5.43 1.97
N GLU A 186 -0.11 6.61 2.20
CA GLU A 186 -0.79 7.39 1.15
C GLU A 186 0.19 7.85 0.04
N ILE A 187 1.40 8.29 0.43
CA ILE A 187 2.45 8.62 -0.55
C ILE A 187 2.85 7.38 -1.35
N ALA A 188 3.03 6.23 -0.70
CA ALA A 188 3.42 5.00 -1.36
C ALA A 188 2.37 4.50 -2.35
N GLU A 189 1.07 4.59 -2.02
CA GLU A 189 -0.01 4.27 -2.95
C GLU A 189 0.04 5.16 -4.19
N TYR A 190 0.13 6.48 -3.98
CA TYR A 190 0.23 7.44 -5.06
C TYR A 190 1.42 7.15 -5.98
N VAL A 191 2.60 6.93 -5.39
CA VAL A 191 3.82 6.58 -6.12
C VAL A 191 3.64 5.26 -6.88
N ALA A 192 2.99 4.26 -6.28
CA ALA A 192 2.74 2.98 -6.94
C ALA A 192 1.87 3.16 -8.19
N ALA A 193 0.81 3.96 -8.13
CA ALA A 193 -0.07 4.27 -9.25
C ALA A 193 0.72 4.91 -10.41
N VAL A 194 1.56 5.89 -10.09
CA VAL A 194 2.46 6.53 -11.06
C VAL A 194 3.40 5.53 -11.71
N LEU A 195 4.10 4.74 -10.91
CA LEU A 195 5.11 3.81 -11.39
C LEU A 195 4.52 2.69 -12.25
N GLN A 196 3.25 2.32 -12.07
CA GLN A 196 2.59 1.33 -12.92
C GLN A 196 2.56 1.77 -14.39
N THR A 197 2.30 3.05 -14.64
CA THR A 197 2.24 3.63 -15.99
C THR A 197 3.64 3.98 -16.49
N ASP A 198 4.46 4.61 -15.65
CA ASP A 198 5.79 5.08 -16.05
C ASP A 198 6.73 3.94 -16.46
N LEU A 199 6.67 2.81 -15.75
CA LEU A 199 7.49 1.66 -16.10
C LEU A 199 7.15 1.12 -17.50
N ASP A 200 5.86 0.96 -17.82
CA ASP A 200 5.46 0.48 -19.15
C ASP A 200 5.84 1.49 -20.24
N ARG A 201 5.71 2.80 -20.00
CA ARG A 201 6.16 3.85 -20.92
C ARG A 201 7.66 3.78 -21.18
N LEU A 202 8.48 3.65 -20.13
CA LEU A 202 9.94 3.54 -20.27
C LEU A 202 10.36 2.29 -21.04
N TRP A 203 9.63 1.19 -20.88
CA TRP A 203 9.88 -0.02 -21.65
C TRP A 203 9.58 0.17 -23.15
N GLU A 204 8.46 0.79 -23.51
CA GLU A 204 8.16 1.04 -24.92
C GLU A 204 9.17 2.00 -25.56
N LEU A 205 9.60 3.06 -24.87
CA LEU A 205 10.67 3.94 -25.36
C LEU A 205 11.99 3.20 -25.58
N ALA A 206 12.39 2.34 -24.64
CA ALA A 206 13.61 1.54 -24.80
C ALA A 206 13.48 0.56 -25.99
N LYS A 207 12.30 -0.03 -26.19
CA LYS A 207 12.05 -0.95 -27.30
C LYS A 207 12.04 -0.24 -28.67
N GLU A 208 11.52 0.99 -28.73
CA GLU A 208 11.58 1.82 -29.94
C GLU A 208 13.01 2.21 -30.30
N GLN A 209 13.81 2.56 -29.29
CA GLN A 209 15.21 2.93 -29.49
C GLN A 209 16.11 1.73 -29.82
N TYR A 210 15.82 0.55 -29.25
CA TYR A 210 16.64 -0.65 -29.37
C TYR A 210 15.79 -1.82 -29.93
N THR A 211 15.74 -1.94 -31.25
CA THR A 211 14.83 -2.84 -31.99
C THR A 211 15.02 -4.33 -31.71
N HIS A 212 16.15 -4.75 -31.14
CA HIS A 212 16.42 -6.13 -30.74
C HIS A 212 15.85 -6.50 -29.37
N LEU A 213 15.44 -5.52 -28.55
CA LEU A 213 14.78 -5.78 -27.28
C LEU A 213 13.37 -6.34 -27.50
N LYS A 214 13.19 -7.63 -27.20
CA LYS A 214 11.90 -8.30 -27.37
C LYS A 214 11.64 -9.39 -26.34
N GLY A 215 10.36 -9.67 -26.14
CA GLY A 215 9.88 -10.76 -25.31
C GLY A 215 9.93 -10.48 -23.80
N MET A 216 9.37 -11.43 -23.04
CA MET A 216 9.13 -11.28 -21.60
C MET A 216 10.43 -11.22 -20.80
N VAL A 217 11.49 -11.93 -21.24
CA VAL A 217 12.79 -11.97 -20.54
C VAL A 217 13.47 -10.60 -20.54
N ALA A 218 13.49 -9.93 -21.69
CA ALA A 218 14.02 -8.57 -21.81
C ALA A 218 13.18 -7.61 -20.96
N LYS A 219 11.85 -7.60 -21.12
CA LYS A 219 10.95 -6.72 -20.35
C LYS A 219 11.12 -6.89 -18.83
N ASN A 220 11.20 -8.13 -18.35
CA ASN A 220 11.43 -8.41 -16.93
C ASN A 220 12.80 -7.92 -16.45
N SER A 221 13.86 -8.18 -17.23
CA SER A 221 15.22 -7.74 -16.88
C SER A 221 15.32 -6.22 -16.85
N PHE A 222 14.66 -5.53 -17.78
CA PHE A 222 14.55 -4.07 -17.82
C PHE A 222 13.91 -3.50 -16.56
N PHE A 223 12.75 -4.02 -16.14
CA PHE A 223 12.06 -3.55 -14.93
C PHE A 223 12.88 -3.75 -13.65
N LEU A 224 13.53 -4.90 -13.51
CA LEU A 224 14.44 -5.15 -12.39
C LEU A 224 15.67 -4.24 -12.44
N GLY A 225 16.19 -3.97 -13.64
CA GLY A 225 17.23 -2.99 -13.89
C GLY A 225 16.83 -1.60 -13.40
N ILE A 226 15.62 -1.13 -13.73
CA ILE A 226 15.10 0.18 -13.26
C ILE A 226 15.13 0.28 -11.74
N ALA A 227 14.63 -0.73 -11.04
CA ALA A 227 14.66 -0.73 -9.58
C ALA A 227 16.10 -0.68 -9.05
N THR A 228 17.01 -1.43 -9.67
CA THR A 228 18.43 -1.45 -9.27
C THR A 228 19.07 -0.08 -9.46
N GLY A 229 18.89 0.54 -10.62
CA GLY A 229 19.40 1.89 -10.91
C GLY A 229 18.87 2.94 -9.95
N TYR A 230 17.56 2.94 -9.70
CA TYR A 230 16.91 3.89 -8.80
C TYR A 230 17.35 3.69 -7.35
N CYS A 231 17.32 2.46 -6.83
CA CYS A 231 17.72 2.19 -5.45
C CYS A 231 19.20 2.54 -5.21
N ASN A 232 20.08 2.29 -6.19
CA ASN A 232 21.48 2.69 -6.10
C ASN A 232 21.63 4.21 -6.03
N LYS A 233 20.87 4.96 -6.84
CA LYS A 233 20.83 6.44 -6.76
C LYS A 233 20.43 6.91 -5.37
N ILE A 234 19.30 6.42 -4.84
CA ILE A 234 18.81 6.84 -3.52
C ILE A 234 19.77 6.45 -2.40
N ASN A 235 20.36 5.26 -2.45
CA ASN A 235 21.33 4.82 -1.45
C ASN A 235 22.62 5.67 -1.48
N SER A 236 23.07 6.10 -2.66
CA SER A 236 24.19 7.03 -2.77
C SER A 236 23.86 8.41 -2.17
N LEU A 237 22.63 8.90 -2.36
CA LEU A 237 22.17 10.15 -1.73
C LEU A 237 22.15 10.04 -0.19
N LYS A 238 21.68 8.91 0.34
CA LYS A 238 21.67 8.63 1.78
C LYS A 238 23.07 8.60 2.40
N LYS A 239 24.09 8.15 1.67
CA LYS A 239 25.49 8.13 2.15
C LYS A 239 26.09 9.52 2.36
N GLY A 240 25.54 10.54 1.71
CA GLY A 240 25.96 11.95 1.89
C GLY A 240 25.33 12.64 3.10
N TYR A 241 24.51 11.95 3.88
CA TYR A 241 23.87 12.53 5.06
C TYR A 241 24.84 12.69 6.23
N GLU A 242 24.67 13.78 6.98
CA GLU A 242 25.40 14.02 8.23
C GLU A 242 25.03 12.96 9.30
N SER A 243 25.92 12.79 10.28
CA SER A 243 25.80 11.76 11.33
C SER A 243 24.45 11.78 12.05
N ASP A 244 23.91 12.95 12.35
CA ASP A 244 22.64 13.09 13.07
C ASP A 244 21.46 12.61 12.21
N LEU A 245 21.44 12.97 10.93
CA LEU A 245 20.40 12.55 9.99
C LEU A 245 20.46 11.03 9.74
N ALA A 246 21.67 10.45 9.71
CA ALA A 246 21.86 9.01 9.60
C ALA A 246 21.31 8.26 10.84
N ASN A 247 21.52 8.81 12.04
CA ASN A 247 20.96 8.26 13.28
C ASN A 247 19.43 8.30 13.27
N SER A 248 18.83 9.44 12.89
CA SER A 248 17.37 9.55 12.79
C SER A 248 16.77 8.58 11.77
N LEU A 249 17.45 8.37 10.63
CA LEU A 249 17.06 7.39 9.63
C LEU A 249 17.06 5.97 10.20
N MET A 250 18.08 5.60 10.99
CA MET A 250 18.17 4.29 11.63
C MET A 250 17.00 4.06 12.62
N VAL A 251 16.58 5.10 13.35
CA VAL A 251 15.42 5.03 14.25
C VAL A 251 14.13 4.78 13.45
N ILE A 252 13.93 5.51 12.35
CA ILE A 252 12.77 5.30 11.45
C ILE A 252 12.75 3.88 10.90
N GLU A 253 13.90 3.37 10.42
CA GLU A 253 14.00 2.02 9.88
C GLU A 253 13.69 0.95 10.95
N LYS A 254 14.13 1.14 12.20
CA LYS A 254 13.79 0.24 13.32
C LYS A 254 12.30 0.25 13.66
N LYS A 255 11.68 1.44 13.74
CA LYS A 255 10.23 1.56 13.97
C LYS A 255 9.43 0.87 12.88
N LEU A 256 9.84 1.06 11.63
CA LEU A 256 9.21 0.42 10.47
C LEU A 256 9.34 -1.11 10.50
N MET A 257 10.47 -1.65 10.97
CA MET A 257 10.62 -3.09 11.22
C MET A 257 9.67 -3.57 12.31
N ALA A 258 9.59 -2.88 13.46
CA ALA A 258 8.68 -3.23 14.55
C ALA A 258 7.21 -3.20 14.11
N ALA A 259 6.80 -2.17 13.35
CA ALA A 259 5.46 -2.07 12.77
C ALA A 259 5.15 -3.27 11.84
N ASN A 260 6.13 -3.71 11.06
CA ASN A 260 5.95 -4.84 10.16
C ASN A 260 5.93 -6.19 10.90
N ASP A 261 6.69 -6.35 11.97
CA ASP A 261 6.65 -7.55 12.81
C ASP A 261 5.34 -7.64 13.63
N MET A 262 4.77 -6.49 14.01
CA MET A 262 3.45 -6.39 14.63
C MET A 262 2.35 -6.87 13.67
N VAL A 263 2.36 -6.40 12.43
CA VAL A 263 1.32 -6.73 11.44
C VAL A 263 1.49 -8.14 10.89
N TYR A 264 2.73 -8.57 10.63
CA TYR A 264 3.02 -9.90 10.07
C TYR A 264 4.10 -10.64 10.90
N PRO A 265 3.72 -11.27 12.01
CA PRO A 265 4.67 -11.97 12.88
C PRO A 265 5.31 -13.21 12.23
N ARG A 266 4.80 -13.67 11.09
CA ARG A 266 5.23 -14.90 10.40
C ARG A 266 5.58 -14.66 8.93
N LEU A 267 6.38 -13.63 8.65
CA LEU A 267 6.88 -13.41 7.29
C LEU A 267 7.91 -14.45 6.87
N SER A 268 7.80 -14.87 5.62
CA SER A 268 8.80 -15.71 4.95
C SER A 268 9.43 -14.95 3.78
N LYS A 269 10.67 -15.30 3.45
CA LYS A 269 11.34 -14.80 2.25
C LYS A 269 11.18 -15.81 1.14
N SER A 270 10.66 -15.37 -0.01
CA SER A 270 10.66 -16.16 -1.23
C SER A 270 11.85 -15.77 -2.12
N LYS A 271 12.35 -16.73 -2.89
CA LYS A 271 13.29 -16.50 -3.99
C LYS A 271 12.67 -17.02 -5.27
N SER A 272 12.91 -16.32 -6.37
CA SER A 272 12.52 -16.80 -7.70
C SER A 272 13.74 -16.82 -8.60
N ASN A 273 13.86 -17.86 -9.42
CA ASN A 273 14.79 -17.90 -10.54
C ASN A 273 14.05 -17.48 -11.80
N GLY A 274 14.75 -16.77 -12.69
CA GLY A 274 14.19 -16.36 -13.97
C GLY A 274 15.31 -16.16 -14.99
N SER A 275 14.97 -16.30 -16.26
CA SER A 275 15.89 -15.96 -17.34
C SER A 275 16.28 -14.48 -17.26
N TYR A 276 17.52 -14.19 -17.64
CA TYR A 276 18.12 -12.87 -17.49
C TYR A 276 18.66 -12.38 -18.83
N CYS A 277 18.39 -11.12 -19.16
CA CYS A 277 18.96 -10.40 -20.28
C CYS A 277 19.85 -9.28 -19.75
N HIS A 278 21.17 -9.44 -19.90
CA HIS A 278 22.14 -8.50 -19.36
C HIS A 278 22.00 -7.09 -19.92
N GLU A 279 21.91 -6.98 -21.25
CA GLU A 279 21.78 -5.68 -21.93
C GLU A 279 20.51 -4.94 -21.52
N SER A 280 19.36 -5.64 -21.51
CA SER A 280 18.09 -5.04 -21.10
C SER A 280 18.11 -4.60 -19.63
N SER A 281 18.78 -5.37 -18.76
CA SER A 281 19.03 -4.97 -17.37
C SER A 281 19.89 -3.70 -17.26
N LEU A 282 20.96 -3.56 -18.05
CA LEU A 282 21.80 -2.37 -18.06
C LEU A 282 21.04 -1.11 -18.51
N LEU A 283 20.26 -1.23 -19.60
CA LEU A 283 19.40 -0.14 -20.07
C LEU A 283 18.36 0.23 -19.01
N GLY A 284 17.77 -0.78 -18.35
CA GLY A 284 16.90 -0.56 -17.20
C GLY A 284 17.60 0.19 -16.08
N GLN A 285 18.84 -0.17 -15.72
CA GLN A 285 19.62 0.53 -14.70
C GLN A 285 19.89 1.99 -15.04
N GLN A 286 20.22 2.28 -16.30
CA GLN A 286 20.40 3.66 -16.78
C GLN A 286 19.09 4.45 -16.65
N ALA A 287 17.98 3.90 -17.15
CA ALA A 287 16.66 4.50 -17.03
C ALA A 287 16.26 4.69 -15.55
N GLY A 288 16.60 3.75 -14.66
CA GLY A 288 16.35 3.84 -13.23
C GLY A 288 17.14 4.93 -12.52
N ARG A 289 18.38 5.21 -12.94
CA ARG A 289 19.17 6.33 -12.41
C ARG A 289 18.59 7.68 -12.84
N GLN A 290 17.99 7.73 -14.02
CA GLN A 290 17.34 8.92 -14.57
C GLN A 290 15.86 9.03 -14.16
N LEU A 291 15.30 8.00 -13.51
CA LEU A 291 13.89 7.96 -13.15
C LEU A 291 13.58 9.03 -12.11
N ASN A 292 12.81 10.02 -12.54
CA ASN A 292 12.03 10.88 -11.67
C ASN A 292 10.61 10.30 -11.61
N ILE A 293 9.99 10.28 -10.43
CA ILE A 293 8.66 9.68 -10.24
C ILE A 293 7.61 10.73 -10.63
N ASN A 294 6.96 10.51 -11.78
CA ASN A 294 6.14 11.53 -12.45
C ASN A 294 4.65 11.21 -12.35
N PRO A 295 3.85 11.98 -11.62
CA PRO A 295 2.42 11.94 -11.82
C PRO A 295 2.10 12.65 -13.14
N ALA A 296 1.82 11.88 -14.19
CA ALA A 296 1.07 12.43 -15.30
C ALA A 296 -0.25 12.98 -14.73
N LEU A 297 -0.48 14.28 -14.95
CA LEU A 297 -1.69 14.99 -14.54
C LEU A 297 -2.92 14.11 -14.78
N ASN A 298 -3.62 13.84 -13.69
CA ASN A 298 -4.85 13.09 -13.61
C ASN A 298 -5.73 13.29 -14.86
N LYS A 299 -5.88 12.25 -15.69
CA LYS A 299 -7.25 11.85 -16.00
C LYS A 299 -7.77 11.32 -14.68
N SER A 300 -8.59 12.14 -14.03
CA SER A 300 -9.41 11.77 -12.89
C SER A 300 -9.84 10.31 -13.04
N SER A 301 -9.28 9.43 -12.22
CA SER A 301 -9.85 8.10 -12.03
C SER A 301 -11.20 8.33 -11.35
N LYS A 302 -12.22 8.59 -12.17
CA LYS A 302 -13.59 8.26 -11.80
C LYS A 302 -13.60 6.75 -11.69
N ASN A 303 -13.74 6.28 -10.44
CA ASN A 303 -14.09 4.92 -10.02
C ASN A 303 -12.99 4.17 -9.25
N SER A 304 -12.72 4.64 -8.03
CA SER A 304 -12.62 3.75 -6.86
C SER A 304 -13.76 4.07 -5.87
N GLY A 305 -14.93 4.40 -6.42
CA GLY A 305 -16.19 4.40 -5.67
C GLY A 305 -16.78 3.00 -5.72
N ALA A 306 -17.18 2.49 -4.55
CA ALA A 306 -18.10 1.38 -4.45
C ALA A 306 -19.30 1.62 -5.38
N TYR A 307 -19.49 0.75 -6.37
CA TYR A 307 -20.78 0.62 -7.05
C TYR A 307 -21.51 -0.55 -6.43
N LEU A 308 -22.33 -0.24 -5.42
CA LEU A 308 -23.53 -1.02 -5.15
C LEU A 308 -24.63 -0.41 -6.02
N THR A 309 -25.03 -1.12 -7.07
CA THR A 309 -26.31 -0.88 -7.73
C THR A 309 -27.10 -2.18 -7.69
N TYR A 310 -28.13 -2.20 -6.88
CA TYR A 310 -29.24 -3.14 -7.01
C TYR A 310 -30.22 -2.56 -8.03
N THR A 311 -30.65 -3.39 -8.98
CA THR A 311 -31.92 -3.21 -9.69
C THR A 311 -32.76 -4.44 -9.44
N ASN A 312 -34.03 -4.20 -9.09
CA ASN A 312 -35.08 -5.18 -8.78
C ASN A 312 -35.13 -6.39 -9.71
#